data_AF-A0A4V2W475-F1
#
_entry.id   AF-A0A4V2W475-F1
#
_cell.length_a   1.000
_cell.length_b   1.000
_cell.length_c   1.000
_cell.angle_alpha   90.00
_cell.angle_beta   90.00
_cell.angle_gamma   90.00
#
_symmetry.space_group_name_H-M   'P 1'
#
loop_
_entity.id
_entity.type
_entity.pdbx_description
1 polymer ?
#
loop_
_entity_poly.entity_id
_entity_poly.type
_entity_poly.pdbx_seq_one_letter_code
_entity_poly.pdbx_strand_id
1 'polypeptide(L)'
;MWLRSTAALMTIAALTACNHPSPADQHNTPTPKANASDAVAATATPGPAWLQGEWKPYSNAFLGLHELTVTGKSLSWAGCHDVPFDIVDAGENQVTLRLPPASACKLNDIPPTRMDTIRLKLRKDTCDLDVSIFASPDAARRDEPSAAGLYGKPECPAAKT
;
A
#
# COMPACT_ATOMS: atom_id res chain seq x y z
N MET A 1 -71.91 1.86 -16.07
CA MET A 1 -71.07 3.10 -16.03
C MET A 1 -69.63 2.65 -15.91
N TRP A 2 -68.85 2.51 -16.99
CA TRP A 2 -68.07 3.58 -17.67
C TRP A 2 -67.23 4.37 -16.63
N LEU A 3 -65.91 4.56 -16.70
CA LEU A 3 -64.90 4.26 -17.74
C LEU A 3 -63.50 4.59 -17.13
N ARG A 4 -62.47 3.76 -17.41
CA ARG A 4 -61.05 4.13 -17.76
C ARG A 4 -60.21 5.00 -16.78
N SER A 5 -58.87 4.97 -16.68
CA SER A 5 -57.80 4.37 -17.49
C SER A 5 -56.42 4.68 -16.84
N THR A 6 -55.50 3.72 -17.02
CA THR A 6 -54.06 3.81 -17.37
C THR A 6 -53.00 4.57 -16.54
N ALA A 7 -51.89 3.83 -16.41
CA ALA A 7 -50.52 4.18 -16.07
C ALA A 7 -49.91 5.41 -16.78
N ALA A 8 -48.87 5.97 -16.18
CA ALA A 8 -47.81 6.75 -16.83
C ALA A 8 -46.47 6.36 -16.18
N LEU A 9 -45.58 5.60 -16.81
CA LEU A 9 -44.62 5.91 -17.89
C LEU A 9 -43.60 7.01 -17.53
N MET A 10 -42.35 6.57 -17.34
CA MET A 10 -41.11 7.34 -17.53
C MET A 10 -41.03 7.91 -18.95
N THR A 11 -40.64 9.19 -19.09
CA THR A 11 -39.72 9.62 -20.16
C THR A 11 -39.02 10.95 -19.84
N ILE A 12 -37.83 11.09 -20.43
CA ILE A 12 -36.76 12.07 -20.21
C ILE A 12 -36.80 13.15 -21.33
N ALA A 13 -36.08 14.26 -21.09
CA ALA A 13 -35.56 15.26 -22.06
C ALA A 13 -36.56 16.34 -22.53
N ALA A 14 -36.17 17.58 -22.85
CA ALA A 14 -34.88 18.18 -23.14
C ALA A 14 -34.88 19.69 -22.83
N LEU A 15 -33.70 20.25 -22.55
CA LEU A 15 -33.45 21.70 -22.49
C LEU A 15 -33.64 22.33 -23.88
N THR A 16 -34.27 23.49 -23.95
CA THR A 16 -34.25 24.31 -25.18
C THR A 16 -34.08 25.80 -24.85
N ALA A 17 -32.96 26.34 -25.36
CA ALA A 17 -32.67 27.74 -25.74
C ALA A 17 -32.69 28.81 -24.63
N CYS A 18 -31.80 29.81 -24.61
CA CYS A 18 -31.27 30.58 -25.73
C CYS A 18 -29.81 30.98 -25.47
N ASN A 19 -28.95 30.95 -26.49
CA ASN A 19 -28.06 32.08 -26.74
C ASN A 19 -27.55 32.09 -28.19
N HIS A 20 -27.61 33.29 -28.75
CA HIS A 20 -27.40 33.67 -30.14
C HIS A 20 -25.97 33.43 -30.64
N PRO A 21 -25.75 33.18 -31.94
CA PRO A 21 -24.42 33.19 -32.54
C PRO A 21 -24.02 34.60 -32.99
N SER A 22 -22.74 34.96 -32.82
CA SER A 22 -22.08 36.08 -33.49
C SER A 22 -20.88 35.53 -34.28
N PRO A 23 -20.62 35.98 -35.52
CA PRO A 23 -19.65 35.34 -36.41
C PRO A 23 -18.23 35.90 -36.29
N ALA A 24 -17.28 34.97 -36.32
CA ALA A 24 -15.91 35.00 -36.85
C ALA A 24 -14.99 36.21 -36.58
N ASP A 25 -13.91 35.94 -35.83
CA ASP A 25 -12.56 36.21 -36.34
C ASP A 25 -11.55 35.19 -35.77
N GLN A 26 -10.47 34.98 -36.51
CA GLN A 26 -9.69 33.76 -36.66
C GLN A 26 -8.56 33.53 -35.64
N HIS A 27 -8.07 32.28 -35.66
CA HIS A 27 -6.70 31.85 -35.34
C HIS A 27 -6.37 31.58 -33.86
N ASN A 28 -6.45 30.30 -33.47
CA ASN A 28 -5.35 29.54 -32.84
C ASN A 28 -5.80 28.09 -32.54
N THR A 29 -4.98 27.13 -32.95
CA THR A 29 -5.16 25.67 -32.87
C THR A 29 -5.46 25.17 -31.44
N PRO A 30 -6.49 24.33 -31.20
CA PRO A 30 -6.66 23.69 -29.90
C PRO A 30 -5.81 22.41 -29.83
N THR A 31 -4.80 22.45 -28.96
CA THR A 31 -4.09 21.32 -28.36
C THR A 31 -5.08 20.25 -27.87
N PRO A 32 -4.82 18.94 -28.02
CA PRO A 32 -5.72 17.90 -27.54
C PRO A 32 -5.88 18.00 -26.02
N LYS A 33 -7.13 18.20 -25.59
CA LYS A 33 -7.58 18.21 -24.20
C LYS A 33 -7.40 16.79 -23.65
N ALA A 34 -6.26 16.55 -23.00
CA ALA A 34 -6.06 15.33 -22.23
C ALA A 34 -7.13 15.28 -21.12
N ASN A 35 -7.91 14.20 -21.12
CA ASN A 35 -8.84 13.87 -20.07
C ASN A 35 -8.03 13.63 -18.79
N ALA A 36 -7.92 14.67 -17.95
CA ALA A 36 -7.43 14.53 -16.60
C ALA A 36 -8.49 13.74 -15.81
N SER A 37 -8.42 12.42 -15.90
CA SER A 37 -8.92 11.55 -14.84
C SER A 37 -8.14 11.94 -13.59
N ASP A 38 -8.86 12.43 -12.60
CA ASP A 38 -8.36 12.77 -11.27
C ASP A 38 -7.79 11.49 -10.63
N ALA A 39 -6.54 11.19 -10.97
CA ALA A 39 -5.75 10.22 -10.25
C ALA A 39 -5.43 10.89 -8.92
N VAL A 40 -6.23 10.57 -7.90
CA VAL A 40 -5.86 10.72 -6.50
C VAL A 40 -4.59 9.91 -6.31
N ALA A 41 -3.44 10.54 -6.57
CA ALA A 41 -2.14 10.00 -6.26
C ALA A 41 -2.10 9.90 -4.75
N ALA A 42 -2.35 8.70 -4.22
CA ALA A 42 -2.13 8.40 -2.82
C ALA A 42 -0.71 8.87 -2.50
N THR A 43 -0.61 9.92 -1.69
CA THR A 43 0.66 10.44 -1.19
C THR A 43 1.17 9.44 -0.16
N ALA A 44 1.60 8.26 -0.62
CA ALA A 44 2.21 7.26 0.24
C ALA A 44 3.44 7.92 0.89
N THR A 45 3.49 7.99 2.20
CA THR A 45 4.60 8.61 2.92
C THR A 45 5.81 7.67 2.81
N PRO A 46 7.01 8.16 2.45
CA PRO A 46 8.23 7.35 2.50
C PRO A 46 8.43 6.74 3.89
N GLY A 47 8.94 5.50 3.92
CA GLY A 47 9.32 4.84 5.17
C GLY A 47 10.33 5.67 5.98
N PRO A 48 10.35 5.54 7.33
CA PRO A 48 11.32 6.23 8.17
C PRO A 48 12.76 5.99 7.68
N ALA A 49 13.61 7.01 7.76
CA ALA A 49 14.99 6.93 7.26
C ALA A 49 15.79 5.78 7.90
N TRP A 50 15.54 5.49 9.18
CA TRP A 50 16.21 4.41 9.90
C TRP A 50 15.87 3.02 9.34
N LEU A 51 14.73 2.85 8.68
CA LEU A 51 14.28 1.58 8.11
C LEU A 51 14.86 1.31 6.71
N GLN A 52 15.33 2.35 6.02
CA GLN A 52 15.80 2.23 4.63
C GLN A 52 17.06 1.36 4.53
N GLY A 53 17.18 0.62 3.42
CA GLY A 53 18.33 -0.21 3.10
C GLY A 53 18.10 -1.71 3.29
N GLU A 54 19.21 -2.44 3.38
CA GLU A 54 19.25 -3.90 3.50
C GLU A 54 19.35 -4.34 4.96
N TRP A 55 18.62 -5.40 5.27
CA TRP A 55 18.53 -5.99 6.59
C TRP A 55 18.67 -7.50 6.47
N LYS A 56 19.63 -8.08 7.20
CA LYS A 56 19.94 -9.52 7.12
C LYS A 56 19.26 -10.31 8.22
N PRO A 57 18.56 -11.41 7.92
CA PRO A 57 17.96 -12.23 8.95
C PRO A 57 19.07 -12.97 9.71
N TYR A 58 18.97 -13.00 11.03
CA TYR A 58 19.81 -13.87 11.85
C TYR A 58 19.01 -14.73 12.84
N SER A 59 17.69 -14.51 12.92
CA SER A 59 16.78 -15.41 13.63
C SER A 59 16.27 -16.53 12.71
N ASN A 60 16.10 -17.73 13.26
CA ASN A 60 15.66 -18.92 12.51
C ASN A 60 14.32 -18.74 11.79
N ALA A 61 13.40 -17.92 12.33
CA ALA A 61 12.06 -17.72 11.78
C ALA A 61 12.06 -17.10 10.38
N PHE A 62 13.11 -16.35 10.02
CA PHE A 62 13.18 -15.59 8.77
C PHE A 62 14.33 -15.98 7.85
N LEU A 63 15.08 -17.04 8.16
CA LEU A 63 16.11 -17.56 7.26
C LEU A 63 15.55 -17.89 5.88
N GLY A 64 14.31 -18.40 5.81
CA GLY A 64 13.62 -18.71 4.55
C GLY A 64 13.03 -17.49 3.82
N LEU A 65 12.91 -16.33 4.46
CA LEU A 65 12.48 -15.08 3.81
C LEU A 65 13.66 -14.27 3.25
N HIS A 66 14.88 -14.68 3.56
CA HIS A 66 16.12 -14.01 3.17
C HIS A 66 16.14 -12.53 3.60
N GLU A 67 16.97 -11.74 2.94
CA GLU A 67 17.18 -10.32 3.21
C GLU A 67 15.89 -9.52 3.04
N LEU A 68 15.65 -8.60 3.98
CA LEU A 68 14.63 -7.56 3.87
C LEU A 68 15.29 -6.33 3.25
N THR A 69 14.78 -5.86 2.12
CA THR A 69 15.19 -4.58 1.54
C THR A 69 14.03 -3.60 1.60
N VAL A 70 14.25 -2.40 2.13
CA VAL A 70 13.27 -1.32 2.10
C VAL A 70 13.82 -0.14 1.33
N THR A 71 13.11 0.27 0.28
CA THR A 71 13.51 1.37 -0.59
C THR A 71 12.34 2.32 -0.81
N GLY A 72 12.42 3.49 -0.20
CA GLY A 72 11.39 4.52 -0.28
C GLY A 72 10.06 4.06 0.31
N LYS A 73 9.17 3.54 -0.55
CA LYS A 73 7.80 3.13 -0.24
C LYS A 73 7.52 1.67 -0.60
N SER A 74 8.56 0.93 -0.95
CA SER A 74 8.48 -0.48 -1.34
C SER A 74 9.35 -1.33 -0.45
N LEU A 75 8.93 -2.58 -0.25
CA LEU A 75 9.70 -3.59 0.44
C LEU A 75 9.89 -4.82 -0.45
N SER A 76 10.99 -5.51 -0.20
CA SER A 76 11.36 -6.74 -0.88
C SER A 76 11.82 -7.80 0.13
N TRP A 77 11.37 -9.03 -0.11
CA TRP A 77 11.70 -10.28 0.57
C TRP A 77 11.76 -11.42 -0.45
N ALA A 78 12.24 -12.59 -0.05
CA ALA A 78 12.11 -13.78 -0.90
C ALA A 78 10.63 -14.07 -1.19
N GLY A 79 10.27 -14.13 -2.47
CA GLY A 79 8.89 -14.35 -2.92
C GLY A 79 7.97 -13.13 -2.82
N CYS A 80 8.50 -11.96 -2.47
CA CYS A 80 7.75 -10.71 -2.35
C CYS A 80 8.64 -9.56 -2.86
N HIS A 81 8.46 -9.11 -4.11
CA HIS A 81 9.39 -8.17 -4.75
C HIS A 81 8.73 -6.81 -5.00
N ASP A 82 9.43 -5.74 -4.62
CA ASP A 82 9.10 -4.33 -4.85
C ASP A 82 7.66 -3.98 -4.48
N VAL A 83 7.16 -4.59 -3.41
CA VAL A 83 5.77 -4.45 -3.01
C VAL A 83 5.58 -3.11 -2.31
N PRO A 84 4.69 -2.25 -2.83
CA PRO A 84 4.41 -0.97 -2.18
C PRO A 84 3.72 -1.23 -0.85
N PHE A 85 3.89 -0.32 0.10
CA PHE A 85 3.22 -0.39 1.38
C PHE A 85 2.66 0.97 1.79
N ASP A 86 1.63 0.93 2.64
CA ASP A 86 1.12 2.10 3.35
C ASP A 86 1.61 2.08 4.80
N ILE A 87 1.97 3.24 5.34
CA ILE A 87 2.28 3.40 6.76
C ILE A 87 0.95 3.67 7.48
N VAL A 88 0.55 2.77 8.37
CA VAL A 88 -0.71 2.89 9.13
C VAL A 88 -0.51 3.31 10.59
N ASP A 89 0.71 3.19 11.09
CA ASP A 89 1.12 3.69 12.40
C ASP A 89 2.64 3.93 12.38
N ALA A 90 3.10 5.01 13.01
CA ALA A 90 4.52 5.36 13.07
C ALA A 90 4.84 6.05 14.40
N GLY A 91 5.89 5.56 15.05
CA GLY A 91 6.54 6.16 16.21
C GLY A 91 8.02 6.40 15.94
N GLU A 92 8.74 6.81 16.98
CA GLU A 92 10.18 7.14 16.89
C GLU A 92 11.01 5.95 16.38
N ASN A 93 10.77 4.76 16.93
CA ASN A 93 11.52 3.54 16.64
C ASN A 93 10.63 2.38 16.20
N GLN A 94 9.38 2.63 15.83
CA GLN A 94 8.45 1.61 15.37
C GLN A 94 7.65 2.12 14.19
N VAL A 95 7.36 1.26 13.23
CA VAL A 95 6.40 1.54 12.16
C VAL A 95 5.56 0.30 11.89
N THR A 96 4.27 0.50 11.63
CA THR A 96 3.37 -0.54 11.15
C THR A 96 3.04 -0.26 9.69
N LEU A 97 3.36 -1.22 8.84
CA LEU A 97 3.12 -1.20 7.41
C LEU A 97 1.92 -2.06 7.06
N ARG A 98 1.22 -1.65 6.01
CA ARG A 98 0.11 -2.37 5.39
C ARG A 98 0.48 -2.71 3.96
N LEU A 99 0.41 -3.99 3.61
CA LEU A 99 0.58 -4.45 2.24
C LEU A 99 -0.75 -4.44 1.48
N PRO A 100 -0.74 -4.17 0.16
CA PRO A 100 -1.91 -4.27 -0.68
C PRO A 100 -2.57 -5.66 -0.59
N PRO A 101 -3.91 -5.75 -0.59
CA PRO A 101 -4.63 -7.02 -0.66
C PRO A 101 -4.19 -7.90 -1.84
N ALA A 102 -3.89 -7.27 -2.98
CA ALA A 102 -3.46 -7.93 -4.20
C ALA A 102 -1.97 -8.33 -4.23
N SER A 103 -1.20 -8.02 -3.18
CA SER A 103 0.20 -8.46 -3.10
C SER A 103 0.28 -9.99 -2.99
N ALA A 104 1.26 -10.58 -3.68
CA ALA A 104 1.51 -12.02 -3.65
C ALA A 104 2.38 -12.46 -2.45
N CYS A 105 2.67 -11.56 -1.51
CA CYS A 105 3.59 -11.80 -0.41
C CYS A 105 3.02 -12.83 0.56
N LYS A 106 3.78 -13.91 0.76
CA LYS A 106 3.42 -15.02 1.63
C LYS A 106 4.64 -15.47 2.43
N LEU A 107 4.38 -15.95 3.64
CA LEU A 107 5.35 -16.69 4.43
C LEU A 107 5.63 -18.05 3.76
N ASN A 108 6.81 -18.59 4.00
CA ASN A 108 7.25 -19.89 3.48
C ASN A 108 6.82 -21.06 4.38
N ASP A 109 5.65 -20.96 5.00
CA ASP A 109 5.01 -21.99 5.82
C ASP A 109 4.03 -22.84 5.00
N ILE A 110 3.49 -23.91 5.61
CA ILE A 110 2.55 -24.82 4.95
C ILE A 110 1.29 -24.97 5.83
N PRO A 111 0.11 -24.53 5.34
CA PRO A 111 -0.12 -23.79 4.11
C PRO A 111 0.49 -22.37 4.14
N PRO A 112 0.88 -21.78 2.99
CA PRO A 112 1.49 -20.45 2.96
C PRO A 112 0.56 -19.36 3.50
N THR A 113 1.01 -18.66 4.53
CA THR A 113 0.28 -17.57 5.18
C THR A 113 0.49 -16.28 4.40
N ARG A 114 -0.60 -15.62 3.98
CA ARG A 114 -0.53 -14.29 3.35
C ARG A 114 0.01 -13.26 4.33
N MET A 115 0.86 -12.38 3.84
CA MET A 115 1.41 -11.24 4.58
C MET A 115 0.54 -10.02 4.32
N ASP A 116 0.08 -9.37 5.39
CA ASP A 116 -0.91 -8.31 5.29
C ASP A 116 -0.49 -7.05 6.05
N THR A 117 -0.14 -7.22 7.32
CA THR A 117 0.40 -6.16 8.16
C THR A 117 1.76 -6.58 8.67
N ILE A 118 2.71 -5.65 8.67
CA ILE A 118 4.07 -5.86 9.15
C ILE A 118 4.35 -4.79 10.19
N ARG A 119 4.73 -5.18 11.40
CA ARG A 119 5.23 -4.27 12.42
C ARG A 119 6.74 -4.40 12.50
N LEU A 120 7.41 -3.26 12.42
CA LEU A 120 8.87 -3.13 12.38
C LEU A 120 9.27 -2.26 13.56
N LYS A 121 10.18 -2.74 14.41
CA LYS A 121 10.64 -2.01 15.58
C LYS A 121 12.16 -2.04 15.66
N LEU A 122 12.75 -0.86 15.58
CA LEU A 122 14.18 -0.66 15.78
C LEU A 122 14.50 -0.79 17.28
N ARG A 123 15.46 -1.65 17.60
CA ARG A 123 15.97 -1.81 18.97
C ARG A 123 16.95 -0.70 19.34
N LYS A 124 17.25 -0.57 20.64
CA LYS A 124 17.98 0.58 21.21
C LYS A 124 19.39 0.77 20.64
N ASP A 125 20.00 -0.31 20.19
CA ASP A 125 21.32 -0.36 19.56
C ASP A 125 21.30 0.13 18.10
N THR A 126 20.12 0.36 17.51
CA THR A 126 19.90 0.77 16.11
C THR A 126 20.43 -0.19 15.05
N CYS A 127 20.94 -1.35 15.47
CA CYS A 127 21.47 -2.39 14.61
C CYS A 127 20.46 -3.52 14.40
N ASP A 128 19.60 -3.76 15.38
CA ASP A 128 18.60 -4.81 15.35
C ASP A 128 17.20 -4.28 15.02
N LEU A 129 16.53 -4.99 14.12
CA LEU A 129 15.16 -4.77 13.71
C LEU A 129 14.30 -5.96 14.09
N ASP A 130 13.35 -5.72 14.98
CA ASP A 130 12.30 -6.66 15.34
C ASP A 130 11.18 -6.58 14.30
N VAL A 131 10.87 -7.70 13.68
CA VAL A 131 9.89 -7.80 12.60
C VAL A 131 8.82 -8.79 13.01
N SER A 132 7.56 -8.34 12.98
CA SER A 132 6.37 -9.14 13.22
C SER A 132 5.45 -9.07 12.01
N ILE A 133 5.08 -10.22 11.48
CA ILE A 133 4.23 -10.37 10.29
C ILE A 133 2.88 -10.93 10.71
N PHE A 134 1.81 -10.25 10.29
CA PHE A 134 0.44 -10.59 10.63
C PHE A 134 -0.34 -10.92 9.35
N ALA A 135 -1.19 -11.95 9.43
CA ALA A 135 -2.06 -12.35 8.34
C ALA A 135 -3.24 -11.39 8.07
N SER A 136 -3.56 -10.51 9.03
CA SER A 136 -4.68 -9.57 8.95
C SER A 136 -4.47 -8.34 9.86
N PRO A 137 -5.20 -7.22 9.67
CA PRO A 137 -5.13 -6.09 10.61
C PRO A 137 -5.70 -6.46 11.98
N ASP A 138 -6.68 -7.37 12.02
CA ASP A 138 -7.25 -7.88 13.25
C ASP A 138 -6.24 -8.67 14.08
N ALA A 139 -5.43 -9.51 13.44
CA ALA A 139 -4.32 -10.20 14.10
C ALA A 139 -3.29 -9.22 14.66
N ALA A 140 -2.98 -8.15 13.91
CA ALA A 140 -2.08 -7.08 14.36
C ALA A 140 -2.62 -6.32 15.58
N ARG A 141 -3.95 -6.07 15.64
CA ARG A 141 -4.60 -5.44 16.80
C ARG A 141 -4.57 -6.30 18.06
N ARG A 142 -4.60 -7.63 17.90
CA ARG A 142 -4.53 -8.60 19.01
C ARG A 142 -3.10 -9.00 19.39
N ASP A 143 -2.10 -8.49 18.67
CA ASP A 143 -0.69 -8.87 18.83
C ASP A 143 -0.43 -10.36 18.62
N GLU A 144 -1.08 -10.96 17.61
CA GLU A 144 -0.95 -12.37 17.25
C GLU A 144 -0.17 -12.52 15.92
N PRO A 145 1.18 -12.43 15.93
CA PRO A 145 1.95 -12.55 14.70
C PRO A 145 1.91 -13.98 14.16
N SER A 146 1.77 -14.09 12.84
CA SER A 146 1.95 -15.36 12.11
C SER A 146 3.43 -15.76 12.06
N ALA A 147 4.33 -14.78 12.05
CA ALA A 147 5.75 -15.00 12.23
C ALA A 147 6.40 -13.77 12.87
N ALA A 148 7.42 -14.00 13.69
CA ALA A 148 8.21 -12.95 14.33
C ALA A 148 9.69 -13.34 14.32
N GLY A 149 10.57 -12.35 14.23
CA GLY A 149 11.99 -12.59 14.13
C GLY A 149 12.81 -11.31 14.05
N LEU A 150 14.12 -11.49 13.95
CA LEU A 150 15.10 -10.43 14.01
C LEU A 150 15.92 -10.36 12.73
N TYR A 151 16.15 -9.11 12.35
CA TYR A 151 17.01 -8.67 11.27
C TYR A 151 18.09 -7.75 11.81
N GLY A 152 19.28 -7.77 11.20
CA GLY A 152 20.39 -6.92 11.57
C GLY A 152 20.90 -6.10 10.39
N LYS A 153 21.39 -4.88 10.64
CA LYS A 153 22.11 -4.13 9.60
C LYS A 153 23.46 -4.80 9.29
N PRO A 154 23.85 -4.91 8.01
CA PRO A 154 25.11 -5.54 7.62
C PRO A 154 26.36 -4.77 8.08
N GLU A 155 26.24 -3.44 8.27
CA GLU A 155 27.32 -2.56 8.77
C GLU A 155 27.50 -2.64 10.28
N CYS A 156 26.55 -3.23 11.00
CA CYS A 156 26.67 -3.40 12.43
C CYS A 156 27.63 -4.56 12.76
N PRO A 157 28.42 -4.42 13.83
CA PRO A 157 29.25 -5.53 14.28
C PRO A 157 28.34 -6.72 14.53
N ALA A 158 28.57 -7.83 13.83
CA ALA A 158 27.82 -9.06 14.05
C ALA A 158 27.82 -9.32 15.55
N ALA A 159 26.63 -9.43 16.15
CA ALA A 159 26.49 -9.73 17.56
C ALA A 159 27.38 -10.94 17.84
N LYS A 160 28.44 -10.74 18.63
CA LYS A 160 29.35 -11.82 19.00
C LYS A 160 28.50 -12.85 19.72
N THR A 161 28.17 -13.92 19.01
CA THR A 161 27.51 -15.09 19.56
C THR A 161 28.57 -15.93 20.26
#